data_AF-A0AAV1URM4-F1
#
_entry.id   AF-A0AAV1URM4-F1
#
_cell.length_a   1.000
_cell.length_b   1.000
_cell.length_c   1.000
_cell.angle_alpha   90.00
_cell.angle_beta   90.00
_cell.angle_gamma   90.00
#
_symmetry.space_group_name_H-M   'P 1'
#
loop_
_entity.id
_entity.type
_entity.pdbx_description
1 polymer ?
#
loop_
_entity_poly.entity_id
_entity_poly.type
_entity_poly.pdbx_seq_one_letter_code
_entity_poly.pdbx_strand_id
1 'polypeptide(L)'
;MTKMTSFMRVTKLPKTRGKKVGASHPGVKQQVRRDALVDQKETTGLSDEEAKAHVPTFIYKAVKYQSSHEEHEVSAEMKTVLAYIKKFYDVPNNFERDAKFGCHSGLTYEKRVARAYAMGQLTRKPVKAGEDAAPQPICLTCAKVGHTYKSCPEGF
;
A
#
# COMPACT_ATOMS: atom_id res chain seq x y z
N MET A 1 16.61 -30.22 -37.80
CA MET A 1 16.90 -28.95 -38.52
C MET A 1 16.07 -27.84 -37.88
N THR A 2 16.68 -27.03 -37.02
CA THR A 2 15.98 -26.04 -36.19
C THR A 2 16.12 -24.67 -36.86
N LYS A 3 15.04 -24.14 -37.43
CA LYS A 3 15.04 -22.81 -38.06
C LYS A 3 14.82 -21.76 -36.99
N MET A 4 15.90 -21.12 -36.52
CA MET A 4 15.80 -19.93 -35.68
C MET A 4 15.24 -18.76 -36.50
N THR A 5 14.03 -18.32 -36.17
CA THR A 5 13.45 -17.08 -36.72
C THR A 5 14.13 -15.90 -36.04
N SER A 6 14.89 -15.13 -36.83
CA SER A 6 15.55 -13.89 -36.42
C SER A 6 14.50 -12.83 -36.09
N PHE A 7 14.48 -12.36 -34.85
CA PHE A 7 13.65 -11.23 -34.43
C PHE A 7 14.29 -9.91 -34.88
N MET A 8 13.59 -9.14 -35.72
CA MET A 8 13.95 -7.78 -36.11
C MET A 8 13.91 -6.85 -34.89
N ARG A 9 15.07 -6.40 -34.41
CA ARG A 9 15.16 -5.30 -33.43
C ARG A 9 14.93 -3.98 -34.15
N VAL A 10 13.76 -3.36 -33.94
CA VAL A 10 13.45 -2.00 -34.42
C VAL A 10 13.98 -1.00 -33.41
N THR A 11 15.21 -0.53 -33.58
CA THR A 11 15.76 0.62 -32.85
C THR A 11 15.74 1.86 -33.76
N LYS A 12 14.56 2.48 -33.92
CA LYS A 12 14.50 3.82 -34.50
C LYS A 12 14.82 4.83 -33.41
N LEU A 13 16.08 5.31 -33.37
CA LEU A 13 16.42 6.54 -32.65
C LEU A 13 15.68 7.73 -33.27
N PRO A 14 15.09 8.65 -32.48
CA PRO A 14 14.53 9.88 -33.02
C PRO A 14 15.66 10.77 -33.57
N LYS A 15 15.57 11.09 -34.88
CA LYS A 15 16.42 12.08 -35.56
C LYS A 15 16.17 13.47 -34.97
N THR A 16 17.12 14.00 -34.22
CA THR A 16 17.19 15.42 -33.87
C THR A 16 17.62 16.21 -35.10
N ARG A 17 16.70 16.96 -35.72
CA ARG A 17 17.07 17.98 -36.71
C ARG A 17 17.37 19.27 -35.98
N GLY A 18 18.66 19.59 -35.86
CA GLY A 18 19.13 20.92 -35.48
C GLY A 18 18.76 21.95 -36.55
N LYS A 19 18.12 23.04 -36.14
CA LYS A 19 18.05 24.27 -36.91
C LYS A 19 18.29 25.44 -35.95
N LYS A 20 19.48 26.04 -36.06
CA LYS A 20 19.82 27.34 -35.45
C LYS A 20 19.34 28.47 -36.37
N VAL A 21 19.30 29.67 -35.78
CA VAL A 21 18.97 31.01 -36.33
C VAL A 21 17.45 31.24 -36.41
N GLY A 22 16.84 32.24 -35.78
CA GLY A 22 17.28 33.45 -35.10
C GLY A 22 16.09 34.42 -35.14
N ALA A 23 15.97 35.31 -34.13
CA ALA A 23 15.03 36.43 -34.01
C ALA A 23 13.65 36.19 -33.34
N SER A 24 13.37 37.11 -32.40
CA SER A 24 12.09 37.57 -31.84
C SER A 24 11.25 36.61 -30.97
N HIS A 25 11.46 36.70 -29.65
CA HIS A 25 10.46 36.37 -28.64
C HIS A 25 9.49 37.53 -28.45
N PRO A 26 8.17 37.28 -28.47
CA PRO A 26 7.27 37.83 -27.48
C PRO A 26 6.76 36.68 -26.60
N GLY A 27 6.96 36.83 -25.29
CA GLY A 27 6.56 35.83 -24.31
C GLY A 27 5.06 35.59 -24.31
N VAL A 28 4.67 34.32 -24.46
CA VAL A 28 3.34 33.85 -24.09
C VAL A 28 3.50 33.02 -22.83
N LYS A 29 3.26 33.69 -21.69
CA LYS A 29 3.03 33.06 -20.39
C LYS A 29 1.75 32.24 -20.51
N GLN A 30 1.84 30.92 -20.56
CA GLN A 30 0.67 30.06 -20.42
C GLN A 30 0.25 30.09 -18.94
N GLN A 31 -0.68 30.99 -18.63
CA GLN A 31 -1.35 31.08 -17.34
C GLN A 31 -2.10 29.78 -17.06
N VAL A 32 -1.68 29.13 -15.98
CA VAL A 32 -2.46 28.14 -15.25
C VAL A 32 -3.72 28.85 -14.73
N ARG A 33 -4.89 28.54 -15.31
CA ARG A 33 -6.16 28.75 -14.64
C ARG A 33 -6.56 27.44 -13.97
N ARG A 34 -6.22 27.31 -12.69
CA ARG A 34 -6.92 26.39 -11.78
C ARG A 34 -7.79 27.28 -10.91
N ASP A 35 -9.03 27.44 -11.32
CA ASP A 35 -10.04 28.13 -10.54
C ASP A 35 -10.22 27.40 -9.22
N ALA A 36 -10.12 28.18 -8.15
CA ALA A 36 -10.42 27.80 -6.80
C ALA A 36 -11.92 27.48 -6.69
N LEU A 37 -12.24 26.31 -6.14
CA LEU A 37 -13.47 26.14 -5.39
C LEU A 37 -13.10 25.61 -4.02
N VAL A 38 -12.96 26.59 -3.13
CA VAL A 38 -12.89 26.45 -1.69
C VAL A 38 -14.28 26.00 -1.24
N ASP A 39 -14.39 24.81 -0.67
CA ASP A 39 -15.46 24.51 0.28
C ASP A 39 -14.78 24.20 1.62
N GLN A 40 -14.68 25.27 2.43
CA GLN A 40 -14.33 25.18 3.83
C GLN A 40 -15.56 24.68 4.57
N LYS A 41 -15.47 23.47 5.13
CA LYS A 41 -16.21 23.19 6.36
C LYS A 41 -15.38 22.35 7.34
N GLU A 42 -14.84 23.10 8.28
CA GLU A 42 -14.65 22.78 9.70
C GLU A 42 -13.68 21.65 10.09
N THR A 43 -12.49 22.13 10.40
CA THR A 43 -11.54 21.61 11.38
C THR A 43 -12.17 21.45 12.78
N THR A 44 -12.14 20.25 13.33
CA THR A 44 -12.18 20.05 14.79
C THR A 44 -11.26 18.89 15.18
N GLY A 45 -10.14 19.21 15.83
CA GLY A 45 -9.31 18.24 16.56
C GLY A 45 -7.94 17.91 15.98
N LEU A 46 -7.10 18.91 15.68
CA LEU A 46 -5.65 18.69 15.55
C LEU A 46 -5.02 18.75 16.95
N SER A 47 -4.64 17.59 17.49
CA SER A 47 -3.57 17.49 18.48
C SER A 47 -2.57 16.39 18.08
N ASP A 48 -1.31 16.66 18.39
CA ASP A 48 -0.04 15.96 18.08
C ASP A 48 0.55 16.14 16.66
N GLU A 49 1.26 17.26 16.56
CA GLU A 49 2.48 17.57 15.80
C GLU A 49 3.56 16.50 16.12
N GLU A 50 4.19 15.73 15.23
CA GLU A 50 5.40 16.12 14.45
C GLU A 50 5.82 14.99 13.47
N ALA A 51 4.93 14.06 13.07
CA ALA A 51 5.28 12.96 12.15
C ALA A 51 4.24 12.63 11.05
N LYS A 52 3.25 13.50 10.86
CA LYS A 52 2.19 13.27 9.86
C LYS A 52 2.70 13.66 8.48
N ALA A 53 3.49 12.79 7.85
CA ALA A 53 3.73 12.95 6.42
C ALA A 53 2.38 13.03 5.68
N HIS A 54 2.35 13.75 4.56
CA HIS A 54 1.10 13.95 3.85
C HIS A 54 0.54 12.60 3.37
N VAL A 55 -0.63 12.20 3.87
CA VAL A 55 -1.36 11.03 3.38
C VAL A 55 -2.14 11.46 2.13
N PRO A 56 -1.93 10.83 0.95
CA PRO A 56 -2.63 11.20 -0.28
C PRO A 56 -4.10 10.75 -0.24
N THR A 57 -4.93 11.44 0.53
CA THR A 57 -6.36 11.12 0.73
C THR A 57 -7.15 11.06 -0.58
N PHE A 58 -6.77 11.84 -1.59
CA PHE A 58 -7.37 11.77 -2.92
C PHE A 58 -7.20 10.39 -3.58
N ILE A 59 -6.01 9.79 -3.45
CA ILE A 59 -5.73 8.46 -4.01
C ILE A 59 -6.57 7.41 -3.28
N TYR A 60 -6.64 7.49 -1.95
CA TYR A 60 -7.40 6.54 -1.13
C TYR A 60 -8.89 6.54 -1.49
N LYS A 61 -9.48 7.73 -1.67
CA LYS A 61 -10.86 7.88 -2.15
C LYS A 61 -11.05 7.27 -3.54
N ALA A 62 -10.13 7.51 -4.47
CA ALA A 62 -10.22 6.98 -5.82
C ALA A 62 -10.16 5.44 -5.85
N VAL A 63 -9.34 4.82 -4.99
CA VAL A 63 -9.19 3.36 -4.92
C VAL A 63 -10.08 2.69 -3.86
N LYS A 64 -10.95 3.47 -3.20
CA LYS A 64 -11.85 3.04 -2.11
C LYS A 64 -11.11 2.32 -0.97
N TYR A 65 -9.91 2.79 -0.63
CA TYR A 65 -9.13 2.27 0.48
C TYR A 65 -9.62 2.90 1.79
N GLN A 66 -9.88 2.05 2.78
CA GLN A 66 -10.23 2.49 4.14
C GLN A 66 -8.97 2.48 5.00
N SER A 67 -8.58 3.67 5.45
CA SER A 67 -7.37 3.84 6.27
C SER A 67 -7.60 3.43 7.72
N SER A 68 -6.52 3.22 8.48
CA SER A 68 -6.61 2.90 9.91
C SER A 68 -7.29 3.98 10.76
N HIS A 69 -7.41 5.20 10.25
CA HIS A 69 -8.03 6.33 10.94
C HIS A 69 -9.54 6.45 10.67
N GLU A 70 -10.07 5.66 9.73
CA GLU A 70 -11.49 5.64 9.39
C GLU A 70 -12.16 4.46 10.09
N GLU A 71 -13.19 4.75 10.88
CA GLU A 71 -14.02 3.73 11.48
C GLU A 71 -14.80 2.99 10.39
N HIS A 72 -14.59 1.69 10.28
CA HIS A 72 -15.35 0.83 9.40
C HIS A 72 -15.59 -0.53 10.05
N GLU A 73 -16.62 -1.22 9.58
CA GLU A 73 -17.03 -2.50 10.16
C GLU A 73 -16.07 -3.61 9.75
N VAL A 74 -15.34 -4.12 10.75
CA VAL A 74 -14.44 -5.27 10.61
C VAL A 74 -15.07 -6.48 11.29
N SER A 75 -15.05 -7.63 10.61
CA SER A 75 -15.56 -8.90 11.16
C SER A 75 -14.82 -9.30 12.44
N ALA A 76 -15.49 -10.04 13.32
CA ALA A 76 -14.90 -10.48 14.59
C ALA A 76 -13.63 -11.33 14.39
N GLU A 77 -13.64 -12.20 13.38
CA GLU A 77 -12.49 -13.04 12.99
C GLU A 77 -11.29 -12.22 12.55
N MET A 78 -11.52 -11.13 11.81
CA MET A 78 -10.42 -10.28 11.37
C MET A 78 -9.81 -9.53 12.56
N LYS A 79 -10.64 -9.10 13.54
CA LYS A 79 -10.14 -8.47 14.77
C LYS A 79 -9.25 -9.41 15.58
N THR A 80 -9.62 -10.68 15.71
CA THR A 80 -8.80 -11.67 16.44
C THR A 80 -7.49 -11.96 15.70
N VAL A 81 -7.52 -12.06 14.37
CA VAL A 81 -6.31 -12.18 13.54
C VAL A 81 -5.38 -10.99 13.73
N LEU A 82 -5.89 -9.77 13.72
CA LEU A 82 -5.06 -8.58 13.93
C LEU A 82 -4.49 -8.51 15.34
N ALA A 83 -5.26 -8.87 16.36
CA ALA A 83 -4.78 -8.93 17.74
C ALA A 83 -3.62 -9.92 17.86
N TYR A 84 -3.75 -11.08 17.21
CA TYR A 84 -2.69 -12.07 17.11
C TYR A 84 -1.44 -11.51 16.40
N ILE A 85 -1.61 -10.91 15.22
CA ILE A 85 -0.50 -10.33 14.45
C ILE A 85 0.20 -9.25 15.27
N LYS A 86 -0.52 -8.30 15.87
CA LYS A 86 0.05 -7.23 16.70
C LYS A 86 0.80 -7.76 17.91
N LYS A 87 0.44 -8.93 18.44
CA LYS A 87 1.13 -9.55 19.59
C LYS A 87 2.49 -10.12 19.21
N PHE A 88 2.59 -10.81 18.07
CA PHE A 88 3.79 -11.57 17.69
C PHE A 88 4.64 -10.92 16.58
N TYR A 89 4.06 -10.01 15.81
CA TYR A 89 4.68 -9.35 14.67
C TYR A 89 4.73 -7.85 14.88
N ASP A 90 5.76 -7.24 14.31
CA ASP A 90 5.92 -5.81 14.28
C ASP A 90 5.24 -5.24 13.04
N VAL A 91 4.30 -4.32 13.26
CA VAL A 91 3.56 -3.64 12.20
C VAL A 91 4.05 -2.19 12.21
N PRO A 92 4.83 -1.75 11.21
CA PRO A 92 5.40 -0.41 11.20
C PRO A 92 4.32 0.68 11.25
N ASN A 93 4.60 1.79 11.91
CA ASN A 93 3.70 2.97 11.90
C ASN A 93 3.48 3.53 10.49
N ASN A 94 4.45 3.33 9.59
CA ASN A 94 4.39 3.74 8.18
C ASN A 94 3.82 2.67 7.23
N PHE A 95 3.22 1.60 7.77
CA PHE A 95 2.75 0.44 7.00
C PHE A 95 1.92 0.82 5.77
N GLU A 96 1.09 1.85 5.85
CA GLU A 96 0.28 2.26 4.72
C GLU A 96 1.13 2.78 3.55
N ARG A 97 2.19 3.55 3.82
CA ARG A 97 3.02 4.20 2.79
C ARG A 97 4.04 3.28 2.18
N ASP A 98 4.42 2.23 2.91
CA ASP A 98 5.46 1.31 2.49
C ASP A 98 4.97 0.45 1.32
N ALA A 99 5.56 0.67 0.14
CA ALA A 99 5.26 -0.10 -1.08
C ALA A 99 5.54 -1.60 -0.94
N LYS A 100 6.36 -2.00 0.04
CA LYS A 100 6.68 -3.40 0.35
C LYS A 100 5.43 -4.23 0.66
N PHE A 101 4.41 -3.61 1.27
CA PHE A 101 3.18 -4.30 1.70
C PHE A 101 2.08 -4.33 0.61
N GLY A 102 2.44 -4.02 -0.64
CA GLY A 102 1.55 -4.08 -1.80
C GLY A 102 0.73 -2.81 -2.03
N CYS A 103 -0.22 -2.87 -2.98
CA CYS A 103 -1.05 -1.71 -3.35
C CYS A 103 -2.23 -1.48 -2.39
N HIS A 104 -2.78 -0.26 -2.43
CA HIS A 104 -3.93 0.17 -1.62
C HIS A 104 -5.30 -0.23 -2.21
N SER A 105 -5.34 -0.79 -3.42
CA SER A 105 -6.60 -0.94 -4.16
C SER A 105 -7.53 -1.99 -3.56
N GLY A 106 -8.77 -1.59 -3.24
CA GLY A 106 -9.89 -2.50 -2.93
C GLY A 106 -9.81 -3.24 -1.60
N LEU A 107 -8.93 -2.80 -0.69
CA LEU A 107 -8.74 -3.43 0.63
C LEU A 107 -8.89 -2.40 1.74
N THR A 108 -9.19 -2.89 2.94
CA THR A 108 -9.06 -2.12 4.18
C THR A 108 -7.67 -2.31 4.75
N TYR A 109 -7.26 -1.44 5.68
CA TYR A 109 -5.99 -1.56 6.40
C TYR A 109 -5.76 -2.97 6.97
N GLU A 110 -6.78 -3.54 7.60
CA GLU A 110 -6.80 -4.85 8.24
C GLU A 110 -6.54 -5.97 7.26
N LYS A 111 -7.25 -5.94 6.13
CA LYS A 111 -7.07 -6.94 5.07
C LYS A 111 -5.66 -6.87 4.49
N ARG A 112 -5.09 -5.67 4.39
CA ARG A 112 -3.72 -5.49 3.94
C ARG A 112 -2.70 -6.02 4.94
N VAL A 113 -2.90 -5.80 6.25
CA VAL A 113 -2.07 -6.39 7.31
C VAL A 113 -2.16 -7.91 7.30
N ALA A 114 -3.37 -8.48 7.20
CA ALA A 114 -3.59 -9.92 7.09
C ALA A 114 -2.90 -10.52 5.86
N ARG A 115 -2.92 -9.81 4.72
CA ARG A 115 -2.23 -10.21 3.50
C ARG A 115 -0.70 -10.15 3.66
N ALA A 116 -0.17 -9.09 4.29
CA ALA A 116 1.26 -8.98 4.58
C ALA A 116 1.73 -10.13 5.49
N TYR A 117 0.90 -10.53 6.46
CA TYR A 117 1.13 -11.72 7.29
C TYR A 117 1.13 -13.00 6.44
N ALA A 118 0.11 -13.21 5.59
CA ALA A 118 0.03 -14.38 4.72
C ALA A 118 1.26 -14.55 3.80
N MET A 119 1.81 -13.43 3.35
CA MET A 119 3.00 -13.39 2.49
C MET A 119 4.32 -13.42 3.26
N GLY A 120 4.30 -13.47 4.60
CA GLY A 120 5.51 -13.47 5.43
C GLY A 120 6.33 -12.17 5.34
N GLN A 121 5.69 -11.05 5.01
CA GLN A 121 6.37 -9.75 4.83
C GLN A 121 6.61 -9.00 6.15
N LEU A 122 5.87 -9.37 7.20
CA LEU A 122 5.98 -8.78 8.54
C LEU A 122 7.17 -9.38 9.30
N THR A 123 7.91 -8.52 9.98
CA THR A 123 9.00 -8.92 10.85
C THR A 123 8.44 -9.42 12.18
N ARG A 124 8.99 -10.51 12.70
CA ARG A 124 8.63 -11.01 14.03
C ARG A 124 9.19 -10.08 15.09
N LYS A 125 8.43 -9.89 16.17
CA LYS A 125 8.96 -9.18 17.35
C LYS A 125 10.08 -10.01 17.97
N PRO A 126 11.16 -9.37 18.46
CA PRO A 126 12.20 -10.09 19.19
C PRO A 126 11.57 -10.71 20.43
N VAL A 127 11.69 -12.02 20.56
CA VAL A 127 11.23 -12.72 21.75
C VAL A 127 12.27 -12.50 22.86
N LYS A 128 11.82 -12.37 24.11
CA LYS A 128 12.73 -12.28 25.26
C LYS A 128 13.51 -13.58 25.35
N ALA A 129 14.81 -13.49 25.65
CA ALA A 129 15.70 -14.65 25.76
C ALA A 129 15.09 -15.70 26.71
N GLY A 130 14.76 -16.89 26.18
CA GLY A 130 14.14 -17.99 26.93
C GLY A 130 12.82 -18.52 26.35
N GLU A 131 12.17 -17.79 25.43
CA GLU A 131 10.99 -18.29 24.68
C GLU A 131 11.38 -18.56 23.21
N ASP A 132 12.04 -19.69 22.95
CA ASP A 132 12.54 -20.05 21.61
C ASP A 132 11.46 -20.61 20.66
N ALA A 133 10.19 -20.65 21.09
CA ALA A 133 9.12 -21.21 20.27
C ALA A 133 8.64 -20.19 19.23
N ALA A 134 8.87 -20.49 17.94
CA ALA A 134 8.25 -19.75 16.85
C ALA A 134 6.72 -19.73 17.02
N PRO A 135 6.07 -18.57 16.88
CA PRO A 135 4.62 -18.47 17.03
C PRO A 135 3.92 -19.39 16.01
N GLN A 136 2.96 -20.19 16.49
CA GLN A 136 2.15 -21.07 15.65
C GLN A 136 1.37 -20.25 14.61
N PRO A 137 1.16 -20.74 13.37
CA PRO A 137 0.43 -19.97 12.37
C PRO A 137 -1.04 -19.76 12.79
N ILE A 138 -1.60 -18.59 12.48
CA ILE A 138 -3.02 -18.32 12.62
C ILE A 138 -3.71 -18.44 11.25
N CYS A 139 -4.89 -19.05 11.24
CA CYS A 139 -5.70 -19.17 10.05
C CYS A 139 -6.45 -17.86 9.77
N LEU A 140 -6.44 -17.40 8.51
CA LEU A 140 -7.10 -16.15 8.11
C LEU A 140 -8.61 -16.29 7.89
N THR A 141 -9.12 -17.52 7.74
CA THR A 141 -10.55 -17.78 7.52
C THR A 141 -11.27 -17.98 8.84
N CYS A 142 -10.83 -18.91 9.68
CA CYS A 142 -11.51 -19.24 10.94
C CYS A 142 -10.88 -18.60 12.19
N ALA A 143 -9.82 -17.81 12.03
CA ALA A 143 -9.07 -17.16 13.11
C ALA A 143 -8.54 -18.09 14.22
N LYS A 144 -8.45 -19.40 13.97
CA LYS A 144 -7.88 -20.39 14.89
C LYS A 144 -6.38 -20.52 14.68
N VAL A 145 -5.64 -20.69 15.78
CA VAL A 145 -4.19 -20.92 15.78
C VAL A 145 -3.89 -22.40 15.55
N GLY A 146 -2.79 -22.70 14.88
CA GLY A 146 -2.27 -24.06 14.66
C GLY A 146 -2.32 -24.53 13.21
N HIS A 147 -2.96 -23.78 12.31
CA HIS A 147 -3.02 -24.11 10.89
C HIS A 147 -3.03 -22.87 10.00
N THR A 148 -2.69 -23.06 8.72
CA THR A 148 -2.75 -21.98 7.72
C THR A 148 -4.07 -22.05 6.95
N TYR A 149 -4.39 -21.01 6.18
CA TYR A 149 -5.61 -20.98 5.37
C TYR A 149 -5.74 -22.19 4.42
N LYS A 150 -4.63 -22.77 3.95
CA LYS A 150 -4.61 -23.92 3.02
C LYS A 150 -5.06 -25.23 3.65
N SER A 151 -4.98 -25.32 4.97
CA SER A 151 -5.30 -26.51 5.74
C SER A 151 -6.44 -26.24 6.71
N CYS A 152 -7.32 -25.31 6.37
CA CYS A 152 -8.45 -24.94 7.21
C CYS A 152 -9.60 -25.96 7.05
N PRO A 153 -10.12 -26.54 8.15
CA PRO A 153 -11.24 -27.48 8.07
C PRO A 153 -12.58 -26.81 7.74
N GLU A 154 -12.73 -25.52 8.05
CA GLU A 154 -13.92 -24.71 7.76
C GLU A 154 -13.85 -24.04 6.37
N GLY A 155 -12.69 -24.14 5.71
CA GLY A 155 -12.36 -23.40 4.49
C GLY A 155 -12.07 -24.35 3.33
N PHE A 156 -13.11 -25.03 2.85
CA PHE A 156 -13.15 -25.71 1.56
C PHE A 156 -14.55 -25.61 0.96
#